data_AF-A0A7J6KNU0-F1
#
_entry.id   AF-A0A7J6KNU0-F1
#
_cell.length_a   1.000
_cell.length_b   1.000
_cell.length_c   1.000
_cell.angle_alpha   90.00
_cell.angle_beta   90.00
_cell.angle_gamma   90.00
#
_symmetry.space_group_name_H-M   'P 1'
#
loop_
_entity.id
_entity.type
_entity.pdbx_description
1 polymer ?
#
loop_
_entity_poly.entity_id
_entity_poly.type
_entity_poly.pdbx_seq_one_letter_code
_entity_poly.pdbx_strand_id
1 'polypeptide(L)'
;TDASLLGWGFCLWATRQDGHTSFKEGDFFEVLSAAGRWNHRQSCYHSNRRELTALLEGLQRTSRVVETWWRASKGRVGCNIYLRVDNSATVSWGQGRKPSRALEVRAIVRLADAVKGEIMHLRQLGDSIKVELRHLKGTDNARSDGLSRLLERPCRNGKQLGRVLQEHLDGPLSAALIDDDFICRVGELDPANTPGMEDSIKYFPDATEGAAEKHKEDGTEPMAERIAGQVWDIEGLLELWKAIRFSWTYWKSITKNQKAPANYPVNYSSEDEASMIRSLQTAVWTDKEREALAFENRFELSGSDSSLTLQYRCPETDGSVRHCYYVPKPFRLVRGLLVRTCHRGCGHGTTLVTKERVYQAGYFSPSLTRLVRDEISTCIICQRLSAKRRRDQPLGVAGPSAVSSELSYEKLVQMKRPPYYVTAVDVIKLSADPSLTYLSCYCLQTRHACW
;
A
#
# COMPACT_ATOMS: atom_id res chain seq x y z
N THR A 1 -10.03 -19.89 -0.62
CA THR A 1 -8.85 -19.07 -0.29
C THR A 1 -7.69 -20.02 -0.08
N ASP A 2 -6.47 -19.50 -0.21
CA ASP A 2 -5.25 -20.27 0.04
C ASP A 2 -4.12 -19.36 0.51
N ALA A 3 -3.14 -19.91 1.25
CA ALA A 3 -1.96 -19.18 1.67
C ALA A 3 -0.66 -19.95 1.44
N SER A 4 0.28 -19.30 0.74
CA SER A 4 1.63 -19.81 0.53
C SER A 4 2.63 -19.19 1.51
N LEU A 5 3.93 -19.45 1.31
CA LEU A 5 4.99 -18.86 2.14
C LEU A 5 5.13 -17.36 1.89
N LEU A 6 4.88 -16.90 0.65
CA LEU A 6 5.17 -15.53 0.22
C LEU A 6 3.93 -14.70 -0.08
N GLY A 7 2.75 -15.33 -0.19
CA GLY A 7 1.52 -14.61 -0.43
C GLY A 7 0.26 -15.38 -0.08
N TRP A 8 -0.87 -14.74 -0.34
CA TRP A 8 -2.20 -15.32 -0.20
C TRP A 8 -3.00 -15.12 -1.48
N GLY A 9 -3.99 -15.99 -1.67
CA GLY A 9 -4.87 -15.99 -2.81
C GLY A 9 -6.33 -16.16 -2.41
N PHE A 10 -7.21 -15.44 -3.11
CA PHE A 10 -8.65 -15.58 -2.97
C PHE A 10 -9.32 -15.44 -4.33
N CYS A 11 -10.38 -16.21 -4.54
CA CYS A 11 -11.30 -16.07 -5.65
C CYS A 11 -12.74 -16.25 -5.17
N LEU A 12 -13.62 -15.35 -5.63
CA LEU A 12 -15.06 -15.36 -5.45
C LEU A 12 -15.70 -15.77 -6.77
N TRP A 13 -16.51 -16.82 -6.71
CA TRP A 13 -17.26 -17.34 -7.85
C TRP A 13 -18.74 -17.23 -7.57
N ALA A 14 -19.52 -16.84 -8.57
CA ALA A 14 -20.97 -16.81 -8.50
C ALA A 14 -21.57 -17.76 -9.53
N THR A 15 -22.70 -18.35 -9.16
CA THR A 15 -23.55 -19.14 -10.06
C THR A 15 -25.01 -18.87 -9.73
N ARG A 16 -25.89 -19.06 -10.71
CA ARG A 16 -27.32 -18.98 -10.50
C ARG A 16 -27.82 -20.34 -10.04
N GLN A 17 -28.55 -20.37 -8.92
CA GLN A 17 -29.14 -21.61 -8.42
C GLN A 17 -30.42 -21.93 -9.21
N ASP A 18 -30.29 -22.51 -10.39
CA ASP A 18 -31.44 -22.95 -11.19
C ASP A 18 -31.86 -24.38 -10.81
N GLY A 19 -32.38 -24.58 -9.59
CA GLY A 19 -33.22 -25.73 -9.19
C GLY A 19 -32.69 -27.18 -9.37
N HIS A 20 -31.58 -27.40 -10.08
CA HIS A 20 -31.05 -28.69 -10.45
C HIS A 20 -29.77 -28.95 -9.64
N THR A 21 -29.83 -30.02 -8.86
CA THR A 21 -28.89 -30.42 -7.81
C THR A 21 -27.53 -30.94 -8.32
N SER A 22 -27.20 -30.77 -9.59
CA SER A 22 -25.91 -31.18 -10.16
C SER A 22 -25.13 -29.97 -10.66
N PHE A 23 -24.24 -29.45 -9.82
CA PHE A 23 -23.30 -28.38 -10.13
C PHE A 23 -22.25 -28.88 -11.15
N LYS A 24 -22.18 -28.28 -12.35
CA LYS A 24 -21.07 -28.50 -13.29
C LYS A 24 -20.13 -27.28 -13.27
N GLU A 25 -18.83 -27.51 -13.43
CA GLU A 25 -17.78 -26.47 -13.40
C GLU A 25 -17.95 -25.34 -14.44
N GLY A 26 -18.85 -25.49 -15.42
CA GLY A 26 -19.16 -24.48 -16.44
C GLY A 26 -20.17 -23.40 -16.02
N ASP A 27 -20.87 -23.57 -14.90
CA ASP A 27 -21.97 -22.65 -14.50
C ASP A 27 -21.52 -21.52 -13.56
N PHE A 28 -20.22 -21.48 -13.24
CA PHE A 28 -19.63 -20.48 -12.36
C PHE A 28 -18.88 -19.43 -13.16
N PHE A 29 -19.10 -18.16 -12.84
CA PHE A 29 -18.24 -17.07 -13.31
C PHE A 29 -17.49 -16.44 -12.14
N GLU A 30 -16.24 -16.07 -12.38
CA GLU A 30 -15.40 -15.41 -11.39
C GLU A 30 -15.86 -13.96 -11.24
N VAL A 31 -16.29 -13.59 -10.03
CA VAL A 31 -16.73 -12.23 -9.70
C VAL A 31 -15.54 -11.36 -9.31
N LEU A 32 -14.62 -11.94 -8.53
CA LEU A 32 -13.47 -11.24 -7.99
C LEU A 32 -12.36 -12.24 -7.69
N SER A 33 -11.12 -11.87 -7.97
CA SER A 33 -9.96 -12.48 -7.34
C SER A 33 -9.01 -11.43 -6.79
N ALA A 34 -8.27 -11.84 -5.77
CA ALA A 34 -7.22 -11.04 -5.19
C ALA A 34 -6.05 -11.95 -4.82
N ALA A 35 -4.85 -11.40 -4.97
CA ALA A 35 -3.63 -11.97 -4.43
C ALA A 35 -2.91 -10.87 -3.64
N GLY A 36 -2.20 -11.26 -2.59
CA GLY A 36 -1.43 -10.32 -1.78
C GLY A 36 -0.11 -10.91 -1.33
N ARG A 37 0.82 -10.03 -0.98
CA ARG A 37 2.16 -10.37 -0.49
C ARG A 37 2.18 -10.40 1.03
N TRP A 38 2.87 -11.37 1.60
CA TRP A 38 3.30 -11.32 3.00
C TRP A 38 4.53 -10.44 3.16
N ASN A 39 4.52 -9.52 4.13
CA ASN A 39 5.75 -8.87 4.56
C ASN A 39 6.68 -9.86 5.28
N HIS A 40 7.93 -9.47 5.55
CA HIS A 40 8.93 -10.33 6.17
C HIS A 40 8.47 -10.90 7.52
N ARG A 41 7.67 -10.18 8.29
CA ARG A 41 7.14 -10.69 9.57
C ARG A 41 6.02 -11.71 9.34
N GLN A 42 5.14 -11.45 8.39
CA GLN A 42 3.99 -12.30 8.05
C GLN A 42 4.39 -13.61 7.37
N SER A 43 5.47 -13.60 6.58
CA SER A 43 5.98 -14.84 5.97
C SER A 43 6.49 -15.83 7.03
N CYS A 44 6.96 -15.33 8.18
CA CYS A 44 7.38 -16.14 9.32
C CYS A 44 6.22 -16.73 10.15
N TYR A 45 4.96 -16.36 9.90
CA TYR A 45 3.82 -16.90 10.62
C TYR A 45 3.73 -18.43 10.45
N HIS A 46 3.10 -19.12 11.40
CA HIS A 46 2.78 -20.52 11.19
C HIS A 46 1.77 -20.66 10.02
N SER A 47 1.82 -21.76 9.26
CA SER A 47 0.94 -21.99 8.10
C SER A 47 -0.53 -21.76 8.44
N ASN A 48 -1.00 -22.34 9.55
CA ASN A 48 -2.36 -22.14 10.06
C ASN A 48 -2.75 -20.66 10.27
N ARG A 49 -1.83 -19.82 10.75
CA ARG A 49 -2.09 -18.38 10.93
C ARG A 49 -2.17 -17.67 9.57
N ARG A 50 -1.30 -18.02 8.62
CA ARG A 50 -1.37 -17.48 7.24
C ARG A 50 -2.69 -17.86 6.57
N GLU A 51 -3.10 -19.12 6.67
CA GLU A 51 -4.37 -19.61 6.10
C GLU A 51 -5.58 -18.88 6.68
N LEU A 52 -5.64 -18.74 8.00
CA LEU A 52 -6.74 -18.06 8.67
C LEU A 52 -6.75 -16.55 8.35
N THR A 53 -5.57 -15.94 8.17
CA THR A 53 -5.45 -14.54 7.74
C THR A 53 -5.92 -14.38 6.28
N ALA A 54 -5.52 -15.28 5.38
CA ALA A 54 -5.99 -15.29 4.00
C ALA A 54 -7.50 -15.50 3.90
N LEU A 55 -8.07 -16.35 4.76
CA LEU A 55 -9.52 -16.50 4.88
C LEU A 55 -10.19 -15.19 5.30
N LEU A 56 -9.67 -14.52 6.34
CA LEU A 56 -10.22 -13.24 6.80
C LEU A 56 -10.18 -12.17 5.71
N GLU A 57 -9.06 -12.03 5.00
CA GLU A 57 -8.88 -11.09 3.89
C GLU A 57 -9.86 -11.36 2.73
N GLY A 58 -10.04 -12.63 2.36
CA GLY A 58 -11.01 -13.05 1.35
C GLY A 58 -12.45 -12.80 1.82
N LEU A 59 -12.74 -13.07 3.09
CA LEU A 59 -14.05 -12.89 3.69
C LEU A 59 -14.44 -11.42 3.74
N GLN A 60 -13.56 -10.51 4.18
CA GLN A 60 -13.83 -9.07 4.20
C GLN A 60 -14.15 -8.51 2.80
N ARG A 61 -13.44 -8.99 1.77
CA ARG A 61 -13.75 -8.62 0.37
C ARG A 61 -15.08 -9.19 -0.08
N THR A 62 -15.40 -10.43 0.31
CA THR A 62 -16.70 -11.06 0.06
C THR A 62 -17.83 -10.30 0.73
N SER A 63 -17.67 -9.92 2.00
CA SER A 63 -18.63 -9.12 2.77
C SER A 63 -19.01 -7.85 2.03
N ARG A 64 -18.02 -7.11 1.51
CA ARG A 64 -18.26 -5.90 0.72
C ARG A 64 -19.07 -6.17 -0.55
N VAL A 65 -18.70 -7.19 -1.32
CA VAL A 65 -19.41 -7.54 -2.57
C VAL A 65 -20.85 -7.95 -2.28
N VAL A 66 -21.05 -8.79 -1.26
CA VAL A 66 -22.38 -9.28 -0.86
C VAL A 66 -23.24 -8.16 -0.32
N GLU A 67 -22.69 -7.27 0.50
CA GLU A 67 -23.40 -6.08 0.98
C GLU A 67 -23.89 -5.20 -0.18
N THR A 68 -22.99 -4.88 -1.11
CA THR A 68 -23.34 -4.06 -2.27
C THR A 68 -24.42 -4.75 -3.10
N TRP A 69 -24.30 -6.04 -3.33
CA TRP A 69 -25.29 -6.83 -4.06
C TRP A 69 -26.64 -6.88 -3.32
N TRP A 70 -26.63 -7.14 -2.02
CA TRP A 70 -27.83 -7.23 -1.19
C TRP A 70 -28.60 -5.91 -1.20
N ARG A 71 -27.89 -4.79 -1.02
CA ARG A 71 -28.47 -3.44 -1.13
C ARG A 71 -29.03 -3.17 -2.52
N ALA A 72 -28.28 -3.49 -3.58
CA ALA A 72 -28.72 -3.30 -4.96
C ALA A 72 -29.98 -4.13 -5.30
N SER A 73 -30.10 -5.34 -4.73
CA SER A 73 -31.27 -6.19 -4.87
C SER A 73 -32.45 -5.79 -3.97
N LYS A 74 -32.29 -4.74 -3.14
CA LYS A 74 -33.25 -4.32 -2.11
C LYS A 74 -33.63 -5.47 -1.16
N GLY A 75 -32.69 -6.37 -0.90
CA GLY A 75 -32.89 -7.56 -0.06
C GLY A 75 -33.90 -8.58 -0.61
N ARG A 76 -34.20 -8.55 -1.92
CA ARG A 76 -35.22 -9.43 -2.52
C ARG A 76 -34.67 -10.76 -3.00
N VAL A 77 -33.36 -10.85 -3.21
CA VAL A 77 -32.71 -12.04 -3.77
C VAL A 77 -31.89 -12.69 -2.67
N GLY A 78 -32.18 -13.95 -2.34
CA GLY A 78 -31.39 -14.71 -1.37
C GLY A 78 -30.05 -15.16 -1.94
N CYS A 79 -29.06 -15.37 -1.07
CA CYS A 79 -27.71 -15.81 -1.46
C CYS A 79 -27.20 -16.89 -0.52
N ASN A 80 -26.66 -17.96 -1.12
CA ASN A 80 -25.93 -18.99 -0.39
C ASN A 80 -24.43 -18.79 -0.61
N ILE A 81 -23.71 -18.46 0.45
CA ILE A 81 -22.28 -18.18 0.45
C ILE A 81 -21.55 -19.40 1.01
N TYR A 82 -20.74 -20.03 0.17
CA TYR A 82 -19.90 -21.15 0.57
C TYR A 82 -18.44 -20.70 0.66
N LEU A 83 -17.96 -20.48 1.88
CA LEU A 83 -16.55 -20.21 2.16
C LEU A 83 -15.79 -21.53 2.10
N ARG A 84 -14.78 -21.62 1.23
CA ARG A 84 -14.04 -22.85 0.97
C ARG A 84 -12.54 -22.66 1.21
N VAL A 85 -11.98 -23.51 2.07
CA VAL A 85 -10.55 -23.55 2.43
C VAL A 85 -10.08 -25.01 2.51
N ASP A 86 -8.82 -25.27 2.20
CA ASP A 86 -8.22 -26.62 2.27
C ASP A 86 -7.55 -26.94 3.61
N ASN A 87 -7.43 -25.95 4.49
CA ASN A 87 -6.97 -26.16 5.86
C ASN A 87 -8.15 -26.54 6.78
N SER A 88 -8.19 -27.81 7.20
CA SER A 88 -9.24 -28.33 8.09
C SER A 88 -9.26 -27.68 9.48
N ALA A 89 -8.11 -27.21 9.99
CA ALA A 89 -8.03 -26.49 11.25
C ALA A 89 -8.70 -25.10 11.13
N THR A 90 -8.44 -24.39 10.04
CA THR A 90 -9.10 -23.12 9.70
C THR A 90 -10.63 -23.28 9.63
N VAL A 91 -11.13 -24.35 9.01
CA VAL A 91 -12.58 -24.67 9.01
C VAL A 91 -13.10 -24.85 10.43
N SER A 92 -12.42 -25.68 11.23
CA SER A 92 -12.80 -25.98 12.60
C SER A 92 -12.88 -24.70 13.46
N TRP A 93 -11.89 -23.81 13.36
CA TRP A 93 -11.85 -22.57 14.14
C TRP A 93 -12.84 -21.52 13.64
N GLY A 94 -13.02 -21.36 12.32
CA GLY A 94 -14.03 -20.47 11.76
C GLY A 94 -15.47 -20.88 12.12
N GLN A 95 -15.69 -22.16 12.42
CA GLN A 95 -16.96 -22.68 12.97
C GLN A 95 -17.08 -22.52 14.50
N GLY A 96 -16.09 -21.91 15.17
CA GLY A 96 -16.14 -21.59 16.60
C GLY A 96 -15.53 -22.63 17.54
N ARG A 97 -14.81 -23.65 17.03
CA ARG A 97 -14.05 -24.56 17.90
C ARG A 97 -12.78 -23.88 18.40
N LYS A 98 -12.47 -23.99 19.69
CA LYS A 98 -11.27 -23.37 20.28
C LYS A 98 -9.98 -24.11 19.88
N PRO A 99 -8.90 -23.41 19.51
CA PRO A 99 -7.59 -24.01 19.30
C PRO A 99 -6.97 -24.41 20.65
N SER A 100 -6.73 -25.70 20.88
CA SER A 100 -6.12 -26.20 22.13
C SER A 100 -4.65 -26.59 22.01
N ARG A 101 -4.13 -26.78 20.79
CA ARG A 101 -2.76 -27.28 20.52
C ARG A 101 -2.03 -26.53 19.40
N ALA A 102 -2.47 -25.33 19.06
CA ALA A 102 -1.88 -24.59 17.94
C ALA A 102 -0.62 -23.80 18.35
N LEU A 103 0.38 -23.70 17.48
CA LEU A 103 1.42 -22.67 17.63
C LEU A 103 0.76 -21.30 17.44
N GLU A 104 1.16 -20.30 18.22
CA GLU A 104 0.54 -18.96 18.20
C GLU A 104 -0.94 -18.93 18.64
N VAL A 105 -1.36 -19.78 19.60
CA VAL A 105 -2.77 -19.91 20.07
C VAL A 105 -3.49 -18.56 20.21
N ARG A 106 -2.87 -17.57 20.87
CA ARG A 106 -3.49 -16.25 21.11
C ARG A 106 -3.81 -15.51 19.79
N ALA A 107 -2.91 -15.54 18.82
CA ALA A 107 -3.12 -14.90 17.52
C ALA A 107 -4.21 -15.64 16.72
N ILE A 108 -4.21 -16.98 16.77
CA ILE A 108 -5.20 -17.81 16.09
C ILE A 108 -6.59 -17.61 16.68
N VAL A 109 -6.74 -17.54 18.01
CA VAL A 109 -8.03 -17.25 18.67
C VAL A 109 -8.58 -15.91 18.18
N ARG A 110 -7.77 -14.84 18.20
CA ARG A 110 -8.20 -13.51 17.75
C ARG A 110 -8.63 -13.50 16.27
N LEU A 111 -7.88 -14.18 15.40
CA LEU A 111 -8.23 -14.30 13.99
C LEU A 111 -9.51 -15.13 13.79
N ALA A 112 -9.70 -16.19 14.57
CA ALA A 112 -10.91 -17.00 14.50
C ALA A 112 -12.15 -16.20 14.96
N ASP A 113 -12.00 -15.40 16.01
CA ASP A 113 -13.04 -14.48 16.48
C ASP A 113 -13.38 -13.42 15.43
N ALA A 114 -12.37 -12.87 14.74
CA ALA A 114 -12.58 -11.92 13.63
C ALA A 114 -13.31 -12.57 12.44
N VAL A 115 -12.91 -13.78 12.03
CA VAL A 115 -13.60 -14.55 10.98
C VAL A 115 -15.05 -14.83 11.38
N LYS A 116 -15.29 -15.21 12.64
CA LYS A 116 -16.65 -15.40 13.16
C LYS A 116 -17.46 -14.10 13.12
N GLY A 117 -16.86 -12.97 13.50
CA GLY A 117 -17.49 -11.65 13.43
C GLY A 117 -17.96 -11.31 12.02
N GLU A 118 -17.10 -11.50 11.02
CA GLU A 118 -17.45 -11.28 9.61
C GLU A 118 -18.53 -12.24 9.09
N ILE A 119 -18.50 -13.52 9.48
CA ILE A 119 -19.57 -14.48 9.13
C ILE A 119 -20.91 -14.04 9.76
N MET A 120 -20.90 -13.56 11.00
CA MET A 120 -22.10 -13.07 11.67
C MET A 120 -22.63 -11.80 10.99
N HIS A 121 -21.74 -10.88 10.61
CA HIS A 121 -22.09 -9.69 9.86
C HIS A 121 -22.81 -10.02 8.54
N LEU A 122 -22.28 -10.95 7.75
CA LEU A 122 -22.92 -11.43 6.52
C LEU A 122 -24.32 -12.02 6.76
N ARG A 123 -24.50 -12.76 7.85
CA ARG A 123 -25.81 -13.34 8.23
C ARG A 123 -26.80 -12.27 8.70
N GLN A 124 -26.31 -11.19 9.30
CA GLN A 124 -27.14 -10.07 9.78
C GLN A 124 -27.67 -9.19 8.65
N LEU A 125 -27.13 -9.31 7.43
CA LEU A 125 -27.65 -8.57 6.27
C LEU A 125 -29.09 -8.96 5.93
N GLY A 126 -29.50 -10.21 6.17
CA GLY A 126 -30.90 -10.64 6.07
C GLY A 126 -31.08 -12.16 6.10
N ASP A 127 -32.28 -12.60 6.48
CA ASP A 127 -32.60 -14.03 6.70
C ASP A 127 -32.41 -14.94 5.47
N SER A 128 -32.37 -14.35 4.28
CA SER A 128 -32.15 -15.07 3.02
C SER A 128 -30.68 -15.22 2.62
N ILE A 129 -29.74 -14.70 3.44
CA ILE A 129 -28.30 -14.92 3.27
C ILE A 129 -27.85 -16.05 4.18
N LYS A 130 -27.41 -17.16 3.56
CA LYS A 130 -26.85 -18.31 4.28
C LYS A 130 -25.36 -18.36 4.06
N VAL A 131 -24.60 -18.50 5.15
CA VAL A 131 -23.12 -18.59 5.10
C VAL A 131 -22.66 -19.90 5.70
N GLU A 132 -21.93 -20.67 4.92
CA GLU A 132 -21.35 -21.95 5.33
C GLU A 132 -19.85 -21.99 5.03
N LEU A 133 -19.07 -22.42 6.03
CA LEU A 133 -17.65 -22.69 5.89
C LEU A 133 -17.42 -24.19 5.67
N ARG A 134 -16.80 -24.56 4.56
CA ARG A 134 -16.58 -25.94 4.11
C ARG A 134 -15.12 -26.20 3.79
N HIS A 135 -14.69 -27.43 4.03
CA HIS A 135 -13.39 -27.90 3.57
C HIS A 135 -13.42 -28.17 2.05
N LEU A 136 -12.37 -27.76 1.35
CA LEU A 136 -12.13 -28.03 -0.07
C LEU A 136 -10.87 -28.89 -0.21
N LYS A 137 -10.88 -29.92 -1.05
CA LYS A 137 -9.65 -30.68 -1.30
C LYS A 137 -8.65 -29.79 -2.04
N GLY A 138 -7.36 -29.90 -1.72
CA GLY A 138 -6.32 -29.08 -2.35
C GLY A 138 -6.29 -29.19 -3.88
N THR A 139 -6.65 -30.35 -4.45
CA THR A 139 -6.79 -30.54 -5.91
C THR A 139 -7.81 -29.61 -6.54
N ASP A 140 -8.85 -29.25 -5.79
CA ASP A 140 -9.97 -28.43 -6.25
C ASP A 140 -9.72 -26.93 -5.91
N ASN A 141 -8.63 -26.62 -5.20
CA ASN A 141 -8.22 -25.27 -4.78
C ASN A 141 -7.23 -24.62 -5.76
N ALA A 142 -7.00 -25.21 -6.93
CA ALA A 142 -5.93 -24.85 -7.87
C ALA A 142 -5.89 -23.36 -8.23
N ARG A 143 -7.05 -22.70 -8.35
CA ARG A 143 -7.10 -21.25 -8.65
C ARG A 143 -6.56 -20.41 -7.49
N SER A 144 -7.01 -20.66 -6.26
CA SER A 144 -6.53 -19.89 -5.09
C SER A 144 -5.06 -20.22 -4.79
N ASP A 145 -4.64 -21.47 -4.97
CA ASP A 145 -3.24 -21.90 -4.85
C ASP A 145 -2.35 -21.22 -5.89
N GLY A 146 -2.79 -21.16 -7.15
CA GLY A 146 -2.07 -20.40 -8.19
C GLY A 146 -1.92 -18.91 -7.88
N LEU A 147 -2.93 -18.30 -7.25
CA LEU A 147 -2.87 -16.91 -6.80
C LEU A 147 -1.94 -16.73 -5.59
N SER A 148 -2.01 -17.61 -4.59
CA SER A 148 -1.17 -17.56 -3.39
C SER A 148 0.31 -17.74 -3.73
N ARG A 149 0.63 -18.56 -4.75
CA ARG A 149 1.99 -18.83 -5.24
C ARG A 149 2.48 -17.89 -6.32
N LEU A 150 1.72 -16.87 -6.70
CA LEU A 150 2.11 -15.93 -7.76
C LEU A 150 3.48 -15.28 -7.48
N LEU A 151 3.80 -15.09 -6.20
CA LEU A 151 5.07 -14.52 -5.73
C LEU A 151 6.17 -15.56 -5.47
N GLU A 152 5.90 -16.85 -5.61
CA GLU A 152 6.92 -17.90 -5.49
C GLU A 152 7.67 -18.14 -6.81
N ARG A 153 7.26 -17.47 -7.90
CA ARG A 153 7.89 -17.56 -9.21
C ARG A 153 9.37 -17.15 -9.15
N PRO A 154 10.28 -17.93 -9.76
CA PRO A 154 11.69 -17.60 -9.78
C PRO A 154 11.97 -16.38 -10.68
N CYS A 155 12.75 -15.43 -10.18
CA CYS A 155 13.37 -14.36 -10.95
C CYS A 155 14.61 -14.88 -11.70
N ARG A 156 15.16 -14.06 -12.61
CA ARG A 156 16.36 -14.42 -13.40
C ARG A 156 17.58 -14.83 -12.57
N ASN A 157 17.67 -14.37 -11.33
CA ASN A 157 18.74 -14.70 -10.38
C ASN A 157 18.44 -15.93 -9.50
N GLY A 158 17.38 -16.68 -9.79
CA GLY A 158 16.95 -17.85 -9.02
C GLY A 158 16.23 -17.55 -7.71
N LYS A 159 16.16 -16.27 -7.27
CA LYS A 159 15.37 -15.89 -6.09
C LYS A 159 13.89 -15.86 -6.42
N GLN A 160 13.02 -16.20 -5.46
CA GLN A 160 11.58 -16.05 -5.60
C GLN A 160 11.17 -14.57 -5.59
N LEU A 161 10.24 -14.17 -6.46
CA LEU A 161 9.77 -12.78 -6.60
C LEU A 161 9.35 -12.17 -5.26
N GLY A 162 8.59 -12.89 -4.45
CA GLY A 162 8.13 -12.43 -3.15
C GLY A 162 9.26 -12.15 -2.17
N ARG A 163 10.35 -12.93 -2.21
CA ARG A 163 11.55 -12.67 -1.40
C ARG A 163 12.29 -11.43 -1.87
N VAL A 164 12.43 -11.26 -3.19
CA VAL A 164 13.00 -10.04 -3.75
C VAL A 164 12.19 -8.83 -3.31
N LEU A 165 10.86 -8.90 -3.39
CA LEU A 165 9.98 -7.83 -2.95
C LEU A 165 10.07 -7.58 -1.44
N GLN A 166 10.17 -8.62 -0.60
CA GLN A 166 10.39 -8.46 0.84
C GLN A 166 11.71 -7.75 1.13
N GLU A 167 12.81 -8.16 0.50
CA GLU A 167 14.14 -7.55 0.65
C GLU A 167 14.17 -6.07 0.22
N HIS A 168 13.30 -5.66 -0.71
CA HIS A 168 13.29 -4.30 -1.28
C HIS A 168 12.23 -3.37 -0.66
N LEU A 169 11.10 -3.92 -0.20
CA LEU A 169 9.94 -3.16 0.27
C LEU A 169 9.79 -3.17 1.79
N ASP A 170 10.26 -4.22 2.46
CA ASP A 170 10.20 -4.30 3.91
C ASP A 170 11.48 -3.66 4.46
N GLY A 171 11.33 -2.63 5.31
CA GLY A 171 12.47 -1.86 5.84
C GLY A 171 13.55 -2.74 6.51
N PRO A 172 14.77 -2.21 6.75
CA PRO A 172 15.87 -3.01 7.27
C PRO A 172 15.50 -3.74 8.56
N LEU A 173 15.84 -5.03 8.62
CA LEU A 173 15.60 -5.98 9.72
C LEU A 173 15.92 -5.43 11.12
N SER A 174 16.79 -4.43 11.24
CA SER A 174 17.17 -3.80 12.51
C SER A 174 16.04 -3.02 13.20
N ALA A 175 14.98 -2.63 12.49
CA ALA A 175 13.77 -2.04 13.10
C ALA A 175 12.75 -3.10 13.58
N ALA A 176 13.05 -4.40 13.42
CA ALA A 176 12.15 -5.49 13.81
C ALA A 176 12.55 -6.21 15.10
N LEU A 177 13.61 -5.75 15.77
CA LEU A 177 14.13 -6.37 17.00
C LEU A 177 13.86 -5.57 18.27
N ILE A 178 13.13 -4.47 18.19
CA ILE A 178 12.78 -3.65 19.36
C ILE A 178 11.30 -3.25 19.21
N ASP A 179 10.50 -3.71 20.17
CA ASP A 179 9.10 -3.42 20.44
C ASP A 179 8.01 -4.07 19.55
N ASP A 180 7.29 -5.01 20.18
CA ASP A 180 5.83 -5.08 20.33
C ASP A 180 5.16 -6.42 19.99
N ASP A 181 4.82 -7.12 21.07
CA ASP A 181 3.79 -8.16 21.19
C ASP A 181 2.36 -7.55 21.21
N PHE A 182 2.18 -6.34 20.67
CA PHE A 182 0.90 -5.61 20.62
C PHE A 182 0.46 -5.36 19.17
N ILE A 183 -0.61 -6.01 18.73
CA ILE A 183 -1.89 -5.34 18.41
C ILE A 183 -1.75 -4.30 17.27
N CYS A 184 -2.21 -4.66 16.07
CA CYS A 184 -2.90 -3.68 15.24
C CYS A 184 -4.05 -3.12 16.08
N ARG A 185 -4.00 -1.83 16.43
CA ARG A 185 -5.07 -1.13 17.15
C ARG A 185 -6.36 -1.19 16.32
N VAL A 186 -7.17 -2.21 16.55
CA VAL A 186 -8.62 -2.18 16.34
C VAL A 186 -9.20 -1.79 17.69
N GLY A 187 -9.20 -0.49 18.01
CA GLY A 187 -9.59 -0.04 19.36
C GLY A 187 -9.46 1.43 19.71
N GLU A 188 -9.21 2.34 18.76
CA GLU A 188 -9.28 3.80 19.00
C GLU A 188 -10.05 4.51 17.87
N LEU A 189 -11.12 3.89 17.37
CA LEU A 189 -12.26 4.67 16.85
C LEU A 189 -13.32 4.58 17.93
N ASP A 190 -13.51 5.68 18.63
CA ASP A 190 -14.64 5.88 19.53
C ASP A 190 -15.93 5.59 18.73
N PRO A 191 -16.74 4.59 19.12
CA PRO A 191 -17.98 4.28 18.41
C PRO A 191 -18.96 5.46 18.41
N ALA A 192 -18.81 6.43 19.33
CA ALA A 192 -19.59 7.66 19.34
C ALA A 192 -19.12 8.71 18.30
N ASN A 193 -17.94 8.52 17.69
CA ASN A 193 -17.36 9.41 16.68
C ASN A 193 -17.11 8.73 15.32
N THR A 194 -17.49 7.47 15.14
CA THR A 194 -17.69 6.91 13.80
C THR A 194 -18.99 7.50 13.24
N PRO A 195 -18.97 8.37 12.22
CA PRO A 195 -20.20 8.72 11.54
C PRO A 195 -20.82 7.43 11.03
N GLY A 196 -22.07 7.18 11.43
CA GLY A 196 -22.82 6.02 11.00
C GLY A 196 -22.78 5.91 9.48
N MET A 197 -22.39 4.73 8.97
CA MET A 197 -22.36 4.44 7.54
C MET A 197 -23.78 4.45 6.90
N GLU A 198 -24.83 4.70 7.70
CA GLU A 198 -26.18 5.04 7.24
C GLU A 198 -26.21 6.33 6.42
N ASP A 199 -25.27 7.26 6.66
CA ASP A 199 -25.20 8.49 5.88
C ASP A 199 -24.44 8.27 4.58
N SER A 200 -23.39 7.44 4.52
CA SER A 200 -22.57 7.22 3.30
C SER A 200 -23.32 6.67 2.08
N ILE A 201 -24.51 6.09 2.30
CA ILE A 201 -25.36 5.51 1.25
C ILE A 201 -26.48 6.47 0.83
N LYS A 202 -26.76 7.52 1.62
CA LYS A 202 -27.63 8.64 1.21
C LYS A 202 -26.93 9.63 0.26
N TYR A 203 -25.63 9.46 -0.02
CA TYR A 203 -24.84 10.33 -0.93
C TYR A 203 -24.65 9.78 -2.35
N PHE A 204 -25.42 8.76 -2.75
CA PHE A 204 -25.47 8.31 -4.14
C PHE A 204 -26.66 8.83 -4.98
N PRO A 205 -27.15 10.09 -4.82
CA PRO A 205 -27.76 10.80 -5.93
C PRO A 205 -26.79 11.82 -6.53
N ASP A 206 -26.70 11.80 -7.86
CA ASP A 206 -26.13 12.83 -8.73
C ASP A 206 -24.69 13.31 -8.46
N ALA A 207 -23.70 12.46 -8.75
CA ALA A 207 -22.28 12.83 -8.67
C ALA A 207 -21.58 12.84 -10.03
N THR A 208 -22.03 13.70 -10.94
CA THR A 208 -21.07 14.53 -11.69
C THR A 208 -21.28 16.03 -11.43
N GLU A 209 -22.36 16.44 -10.74
CA GLU A 209 -22.63 17.85 -10.40
C GLU A 209 -23.21 18.04 -8.98
N GLY A 210 -24.12 17.19 -8.48
CA GLY A 210 -24.83 17.40 -7.20
C GLY A 210 -24.13 16.91 -5.93
N ALA A 211 -23.31 15.85 -5.98
CA ALA A 211 -22.64 15.32 -4.78
C ALA A 211 -21.45 16.19 -4.31
N ALA A 212 -20.92 17.04 -5.18
CA ALA A 212 -19.82 17.96 -4.85
C ALA A 212 -20.21 18.97 -3.76
N GLU A 213 -21.45 19.48 -3.79
CA GLU A 213 -21.90 20.50 -2.83
C GLU A 213 -22.12 19.91 -1.43
N LYS A 214 -22.56 18.66 -1.33
CA LYS A 214 -22.81 17.97 -0.05
C LYS A 214 -21.54 17.51 0.67
N HIS A 215 -20.44 17.29 -0.05
CA HIS A 215 -19.16 16.85 0.55
C HIS A 215 -18.48 17.92 1.41
N LYS A 216 -18.76 19.21 1.18
CA LYS A 216 -18.16 20.32 1.93
C LYS A 216 -18.71 20.41 3.37
N GLU A 217 -19.89 19.85 3.63
CA GLU A 217 -20.56 19.88 4.95
C GLU A 217 -20.17 18.69 5.85
N ASP A 218 -19.83 17.53 5.29
CA ASP A 218 -19.62 16.28 6.08
C ASP A 218 -18.14 15.88 6.32
N GLY A 219 -17.18 16.62 5.75
CA GLY A 219 -15.74 16.34 5.97
C GLY A 219 -15.26 14.97 5.45
N THR A 220 -15.99 14.35 4.53
CA THR A 220 -15.66 13.03 3.97
C THR A 220 -14.53 13.11 2.95
N GLU A 221 -13.56 12.19 3.03
CA GLU A 221 -12.41 12.11 2.14
C GLU A 221 -12.84 11.86 0.67
N PRO A 222 -12.32 12.61 -0.33
CA PRO A 222 -12.73 12.43 -1.72
C PRO A 222 -12.34 11.06 -2.24
N MET A 223 -13.14 10.55 -3.18
CA MET A 223 -12.97 9.21 -3.72
C MET A 223 -11.58 8.95 -4.29
N ALA A 224 -10.99 9.94 -4.98
CA ALA A 224 -9.65 9.82 -5.55
C ALA A 224 -8.57 9.63 -4.48
N GLU A 225 -8.67 10.34 -3.34
CA GLU A 225 -7.73 10.19 -2.22
C GLU A 225 -7.91 8.83 -1.54
N ARG A 226 -9.15 8.36 -1.38
CA ARG A 226 -9.44 7.03 -0.82
C ARG A 226 -8.87 5.89 -1.67
N ILE A 227 -8.95 6.01 -3.01
CA ILE A 227 -8.37 5.02 -3.93
C ILE A 227 -6.85 5.13 -3.94
N ALA A 228 -6.30 6.34 -3.83
CA ALA A 228 -4.85 6.55 -3.72
C ALA A 228 -4.24 5.78 -2.54
N GLY A 229 -4.97 5.61 -1.44
CA GLY A 229 -4.56 4.76 -0.31
C GLY A 229 -4.45 3.26 -0.61
N GLN A 230 -4.94 2.80 -1.77
CA GLN A 230 -4.98 1.38 -2.16
C GLN A 230 -4.02 1.04 -3.31
N VAL A 231 -3.32 2.03 -3.87
CA VAL A 231 -2.47 1.88 -5.05
C VAL A 231 -1.05 2.40 -4.80
N TRP A 232 -0.12 2.01 -5.66
CA TRP A 232 1.31 2.25 -5.46
C TRP A 232 1.88 3.43 -6.28
N ASP A 233 1.24 3.73 -7.40
CA ASP A 233 1.59 4.77 -8.35
C ASP A 233 0.33 5.41 -8.95
N ILE A 234 0.54 6.48 -9.72
CA ILE A 234 -0.56 7.22 -10.34
C ILE A 234 -1.25 6.42 -11.46
N GLU A 235 -0.52 5.55 -12.15
CA GLU A 235 -1.07 4.70 -13.22
C GLU A 235 -2.10 3.73 -12.63
N GLY A 236 -1.79 3.07 -11.51
CA GLY A 236 -2.73 2.24 -10.79
C GLY A 236 -3.96 3.00 -10.28
N LEU A 237 -3.79 4.27 -9.84
CA LEU A 237 -4.91 5.13 -9.49
C LEU A 237 -5.83 5.37 -10.70
N LEU A 238 -5.25 5.76 -11.84
CA LEU A 238 -6.00 6.07 -13.06
C LEU A 238 -6.68 4.84 -13.66
N GLU A 239 -6.06 3.67 -13.56
CA GLU A 239 -6.67 2.39 -13.98
C GLU A 239 -7.89 2.01 -13.13
N LEU A 240 -7.79 2.14 -11.81
CA LEU A 240 -8.96 1.95 -10.93
C LEU A 240 -10.03 3.02 -11.16
N TRP A 241 -9.61 4.27 -11.37
CA TRP A 241 -10.51 5.39 -11.66
C TRP A 241 -11.30 5.16 -12.96
N LYS A 242 -10.62 4.73 -14.03
CA LYS A 242 -11.21 4.29 -15.30
C LYS A 242 -12.24 3.19 -15.08
N ALA A 243 -11.91 2.17 -14.27
CA ALA A 243 -12.83 1.08 -13.96
C ALA A 243 -14.12 1.56 -13.27
N ILE A 244 -13.99 2.47 -12.31
CA ILE A 244 -15.12 3.09 -11.61
C ILE A 244 -15.98 3.90 -12.58
N ARG A 245 -15.36 4.77 -13.39
CA ARG A 245 -16.08 5.61 -14.36
C ARG A 245 -16.80 4.80 -15.42
N PHE A 246 -16.16 3.75 -15.93
CA PHE A 246 -16.80 2.83 -16.87
C PHE A 246 -18.02 2.16 -16.23
N SER A 247 -17.85 1.59 -15.03
CA SER A 247 -18.94 0.92 -14.30
C SER A 247 -20.11 1.87 -14.04
N TRP A 248 -19.81 3.11 -13.67
CA TRP A 248 -20.82 4.15 -13.45
C TRP A 248 -21.55 4.53 -14.74
N THR A 249 -20.81 4.74 -15.84
CA THR A 249 -21.38 5.07 -17.14
C THR A 249 -22.29 3.94 -17.63
N TYR A 250 -21.84 2.70 -17.48
CA TYR A 250 -22.60 1.51 -17.82
C TYR A 250 -23.90 1.41 -17.01
N TRP A 251 -23.85 1.59 -15.68
CA TRP A 251 -25.04 1.61 -14.84
C TRP A 251 -26.00 2.76 -15.19
N LYS A 252 -25.48 3.96 -15.46
CA LYS A 252 -26.28 5.13 -15.86
C LYS A 252 -27.00 4.89 -17.19
N SER A 253 -26.36 4.21 -18.14
CA SER A 253 -27.00 3.83 -19.39
C SER A 253 -28.16 2.85 -19.17
N ILE A 254 -27.97 1.85 -18.30
CA ILE A 254 -29.03 0.89 -17.95
C ILE A 254 -30.23 1.60 -17.30
N THR A 255 -29.99 2.47 -16.31
CA THR A 255 -31.08 3.14 -15.59
C THR A 255 -31.85 4.14 -16.46
N LYS A 256 -31.20 4.73 -17.46
CA LYS A 256 -31.83 5.67 -18.41
C LYS A 256 -32.38 4.99 -19.67
N ASN A 257 -32.40 3.66 -19.75
CA ASN A 257 -32.79 2.92 -20.97
C ASN A 257 -31.99 3.35 -22.22
N GLN A 258 -30.73 3.74 -22.03
CA GLN A 258 -29.80 4.11 -23.09
C GLN A 258 -28.90 2.92 -23.44
N LYS A 259 -28.37 2.91 -24.67
CA LYS A 259 -27.41 1.90 -25.10
C LYS A 259 -26.16 1.97 -24.22
N ALA A 260 -25.89 0.89 -23.49
CA ALA A 260 -24.71 0.80 -22.64
C ALA A 260 -23.41 0.77 -23.48
N PRO A 261 -22.30 1.32 -22.98
CA PRO A 261 -21.01 1.19 -23.64
C PRO A 261 -20.66 -0.29 -23.81
N ALA A 262 -20.38 -0.70 -25.05
CA ALA A 262 -20.22 -2.12 -25.38
C ALA A 262 -18.86 -2.67 -24.94
N ASN A 263 -17.81 -1.84 -24.88
CA ASN A 263 -16.43 -2.28 -24.66
C ASN A 263 -15.77 -1.49 -23.54
N TYR A 264 -15.07 -2.19 -22.66
CA TYR A 264 -14.20 -1.60 -21.65
C TYR A 264 -12.97 -0.95 -22.33
N PRO A 265 -12.64 0.32 -22.04
CA PRO A 265 -11.49 0.99 -22.65
C PRO A 265 -10.18 0.36 -22.19
N VAL A 266 -9.29 0.09 -23.14
CA VAL A 266 -7.98 -0.54 -22.88
C VAL A 266 -7.12 0.36 -22.01
N ASN A 267 -7.01 1.65 -22.35
CA ASN A 267 -6.23 2.64 -21.63
C ASN A 267 -7.15 3.67 -20.96
N TYR A 268 -6.69 4.30 -19.88
CA TYR A 268 -7.36 5.49 -19.35
C TYR A 268 -7.21 6.67 -20.32
N SER A 269 -8.21 7.54 -20.33
CA SER A 269 -8.31 8.73 -21.17
C SER A 269 -7.91 9.99 -20.41
N SER A 270 -7.65 11.09 -21.13
CA SER A 270 -7.46 12.42 -20.52
C SER A 270 -8.65 12.86 -19.68
N GLU A 271 -9.84 12.37 -20.02
CA GLU A 271 -11.07 12.66 -19.28
C GLU A 271 -11.13 11.86 -17.96
N ASP A 272 -10.51 10.67 -17.88
CA ASP A 272 -10.35 9.94 -16.62
C ASP A 272 -9.42 10.69 -15.66
N GLU A 273 -8.35 11.25 -16.20
CA GLU A 273 -7.42 12.10 -15.47
C GLU A 273 -8.10 13.40 -14.99
N ALA A 274 -8.79 14.11 -15.89
CA ALA A 274 -9.50 15.35 -15.57
C ALA A 274 -10.58 15.12 -14.49
N SER A 275 -11.34 14.04 -14.59
CA SER A 275 -12.38 13.71 -13.60
C SER A 275 -11.80 13.27 -12.25
N MET A 276 -10.65 12.59 -12.22
CA MET A 276 -9.93 12.26 -10.99
C MET A 276 -9.50 13.54 -10.27
N ILE A 277 -8.93 14.49 -11.02
CA ILE A 277 -8.55 15.80 -10.48
C ILE A 277 -9.79 16.57 -10.00
N ARG A 278 -10.88 16.54 -10.76
CA ARG A 278 -12.11 17.21 -10.37
C ARG A 278 -12.66 16.69 -9.05
N SER A 279 -12.63 15.37 -8.82
CA SER A 279 -13.04 14.78 -7.54
C SER A 279 -12.27 15.35 -6.35
N LEU A 280 -11.01 15.74 -6.53
CA LEU A 280 -10.21 16.38 -5.48
C LEU A 280 -10.61 17.85 -5.34
N GLN A 281 -10.74 18.57 -6.46
CA GLN A 281 -11.04 19.99 -6.44
C GLN A 281 -12.43 20.30 -5.89
N THR A 282 -13.43 19.47 -6.19
CA THR A 282 -14.81 19.61 -5.68
C THR A 282 -14.90 19.42 -4.18
N ALA A 283 -13.99 18.64 -3.58
CA ALA A 283 -13.95 18.46 -2.14
C ALA A 283 -13.34 19.65 -1.38
N VAL A 284 -12.66 20.58 -2.08
CA VAL A 284 -12.06 21.77 -1.47
C VAL A 284 -12.84 23.02 -1.82
N TRP A 285 -13.32 23.11 -3.05
CA TRP A 285 -13.92 24.31 -3.60
C TRP A 285 -15.27 24.05 -4.25
N THR A 286 -16.17 25.00 -4.08
CA THR A 286 -17.39 25.10 -4.91
C THR A 286 -17.04 25.60 -6.31
N ASP A 287 -17.96 25.50 -7.26
CA ASP A 287 -17.77 26.04 -8.61
C ASP A 287 -17.48 27.56 -8.58
N LYS A 288 -18.24 28.32 -7.78
CA LYS A 288 -18.02 29.76 -7.60
C LYS A 288 -16.63 30.09 -7.05
N GLU A 289 -16.11 29.28 -6.12
CA GLU A 289 -14.76 29.47 -5.58
C GLU A 289 -13.69 29.13 -6.61
N ARG A 290 -13.91 28.11 -7.45
CA ARG A 290 -13.02 27.80 -8.58
C ARG A 290 -13.00 28.91 -9.62
N GLU A 291 -14.16 29.45 -9.97
CA GLU A 291 -14.28 30.61 -10.85
C GLU A 291 -13.56 31.82 -10.28
N ALA A 292 -13.76 32.14 -8.99
CA ALA A 292 -13.05 33.22 -8.31
C ALA A 292 -11.52 33.05 -8.37
N LEU A 293 -11.01 31.82 -8.17
CA LEU A 293 -9.59 31.51 -8.29
C LEU A 293 -9.07 31.66 -9.73
N ALA A 294 -9.89 31.34 -10.74
CA ALA A 294 -9.55 31.54 -12.14
C ALA A 294 -9.33 33.01 -12.50
N PHE A 295 -10.02 33.95 -11.81
CA PHE A 295 -9.81 35.39 -12.00
C PHE A 295 -8.45 35.89 -11.48
N GLU A 296 -7.70 35.12 -10.68
CA GLU A 296 -6.38 35.54 -10.17
C GLU A 296 -5.23 35.51 -11.22
N ASN A 297 -5.53 35.44 -12.53
CA ASN A 297 -4.60 35.39 -13.68
C ASN A 297 -3.58 34.23 -13.69
N ARG A 298 -3.44 33.48 -12.59
CA ARG A 298 -2.53 32.32 -12.45
C ARG A 298 -3.20 30.99 -12.71
N PHE A 299 -4.52 30.98 -12.78
CA PHE A 299 -5.33 29.78 -13.00
C PHE A 299 -6.22 29.95 -14.22
N GLU A 300 -6.67 28.82 -14.74
CA GLU A 300 -7.64 28.74 -15.83
C GLU A 300 -8.58 27.57 -15.59
N LEU A 301 -9.82 27.69 -16.06
CA LEU A 301 -10.78 26.58 -16.02
C LEU A 301 -10.80 25.88 -17.37
N SER A 302 -10.73 24.55 -17.32
CA SER A 302 -10.85 23.69 -18.50
C SER A 302 -12.04 22.74 -18.32
N GLY A 303 -12.88 22.61 -19.34
CA GLY A 303 -14.06 21.74 -19.37
C GLY A 303 -15.31 22.42 -19.97
N SER A 304 -16.43 21.68 -20.05
CA SER A 304 -17.77 22.25 -20.29
C SER A 304 -18.35 22.88 -19.02
N ASP A 305 -19.55 23.46 -19.06
CA ASP A 305 -20.17 24.11 -17.88
C ASP A 305 -20.32 23.14 -16.67
N SER A 306 -20.61 21.87 -16.93
CA SER A 306 -20.63 20.76 -15.94
C SER A 306 -19.24 20.12 -15.66
N SER A 307 -18.26 20.62 -16.41
CA SER A 307 -16.91 20.15 -16.71
C SER A 307 -15.74 20.58 -15.83
N LEU A 308 -15.94 21.59 -14.98
CA LEU A 308 -14.87 22.56 -14.77
C LEU A 308 -13.75 22.00 -13.88
N THR A 309 -12.53 22.05 -14.42
CA THR A 309 -11.31 21.61 -13.74
C THR A 309 -10.31 22.77 -13.71
N LEU A 310 -9.84 23.13 -12.51
CA LEU A 310 -8.88 24.20 -12.31
C LEU A 310 -7.48 23.76 -12.74
N GLN A 311 -6.86 24.55 -13.61
CA GLN A 311 -5.51 24.38 -14.11
C GLN A 311 -4.64 25.56 -13.70
N TYR A 312 -3.38 25.31 -13.41
CA TYR A 312 -2.37 26.32 -13.13
C TYR A 312 -1.58 26.65 -14.39
N ARG A 313 -1.39 27.94 -14.64
CA ARG A 313 -0.64 28.46 -15.79
C ARG A 313 0.85 28.46 -15.47
N CYS A 314 1.59 27.52 -16.03
CA CYS A 314 3.05 27.44 -15.95
C CYS A 314 3.68 28.14 -17.16
N PRO A 315 4.28 29.33 -16.99
CA PRO A 315 5.02 29.96 -18.08
C PRO A 315 6.27 29.15 -18.41
N GLU A 316 6.50 28.91 -19.70
CA GLU A 316 7.68 28.23 -20.24
C GLU A 316 8.68 29.27 -20.78
N THR A 317 9.93 28.84 -21.01
CA THR A 317 11.03 29.74 -21.43
C THR A 317 10.86 30.29 -22.84
N ASP A 318 10.05 29.65 -23.68
CA ASP A 318 9.71 30.08 -25.04
C ASP A 318 8.55 31.10 -25.07
N GLY A 319 8.04 31.51 -23.90
CA GLY A 319 6.88 32.40 -23.78
C GLY A 319 5.54 31.68 -23.91
N SER A 320 5.52 30.37 -24.18
CA SER A 320 4.30 29.57 -24.13
C SER A 320 3.84 29.36 -22.69
N VAL A 321 2.58 28.96 -22.52
CA VAL A 321 2.01 28.63 -21.22
C VAL A 321 1.60 27.16 -21.24
N ARG A 322 2.18 26.36 -20.35
CA ARG A 322 1.73 25.00 -20.07
C ARG A 322 0.63 25.04 -19.03
N HIS A 323 -0.46 24.34 -19.27
CA HIS A 323 -1.56 24.21 -18.33
C HIS A 323 -1.40 22.90 -17.56
N CYS A 324 -1.31 23.00 -16.23
CA CYS A 324 -1.13 21.87 -15.34
C CYS A 324 -2.34 21.71 -14.43
N TYR A 325 -2.90 20.52 -14.29
CA TYR A 325 -3.95 20.23 -13.33
C TYR A 325 -3.55 20.62 -11.92
N TYR A 326 -4.38 21.43 -11.26
CA TYR A 326 -4.15 21.82 -9.90
C TYR A 326 -4.57 20.72 -8.92
N VAL A 327 -3.62 20.20 -8.14
CA VAL A 327 -3.85 19.19 -7.10
C VAL A 327 -3.86 19.84 -5.72
N PRO A 328 -5.01 19.91 -5.02
CA PRO A 328 -5.14 20.63 -3.76
C PRO A 328 -4.28 20.09 -2.61
N LYS A 329 -3.79 21.01 -1.77
CA LYS A 329 -2.86 20.72 -0.66
C LYS A 329 -3.33 19.64 0.32
N PRO A 330 -4.62 19.52 0.70
CA PRO A 330 -5.06 18.53 1.69
C PRO A 330 -4.79 17.07 1.30
N PHE A 331 -4.75 16.75 0.00
CA PHE A 331 -4.73 15.38 -0.51
C PHE A 331 -3.31 14.83 -0.63
N ARG A 332 -2.76 14.35 0.49
CA ARG A 332 -1.35 13.93 0.58
C ARG A 332 -1.07 12.66 -0.21
N LEU A 333 -2.01 11.72 -0.29
CA LEU A 333 -1.80 10.43 -0.94
C LEU A 333 -1.66 10.60 -2.45
N VAL A 334 -2.64 11.24 -3.11
CA VAL A 334 -2.55 11.49 -4.56
C VAL A 334 -1.30 12.31 -4.90
N ARG A 335 -1.04 13.37 -4.12
CA ARG A 335 0.15 14.21 -4.30
C ARG A 335 1.45 13.42 -4.17
N GLY A 336 1.55 12.54 -3.17
CA GLY A 336 2.68 11.66 -2.95
C GLY A 336 2.86 10.66 -4.10
N LEU A 337 1.78 10.04 -4.59
CA LEU A 337 1.81 9.12 -5.73
C LEU A 337 2.32 9.81 -7.00
N LEU A 338 1.86 11.03 -7.29
CA LEU A 338 2.30 11.82 -8.44
C LEU A 338 3.80 12.08 -8.40
N VAL A 339 4.29 12.62 -7.27
CA VAL A 339 5.71 12.91 -7.08
C VAL A 339 6.55 11.64 -7.15
N ARG A 340 6.11 10.56 -6.50
CA ARG A 340 6.82 9.28 -6.48
C ARG A 340 6.93 8.66 -7.87
N THR A 341 5.85 8.70 -8.65
CA THR A 341 5.85 8.19 -10.03
C THR A 341 6.82 9.02 -10.89
N CYS A 342 6.75 10.34 -10.81
CA CYS A 342 7.65 11.23 -11.56
C CYS A 342 9.12 11.06 -11.13
N HIS A 343 9.38 10.90 -9.84
CA HIS A 343 10.72 10.68 -9.29
C HIS A 343 11.35 9.37 -9.78
N ARG A 344 10.56 8.29 -9.83
CA ARG A 344 11.01 7.02 -10.41
C ARG A 344 11.21 7.13 -11.92
N GLY A 345 10.27 7.79 -12.61
CA GLY A 345 10.32 7.99 -14.06
C GLY A 345 11.52 8.81 -14.53
N CYS A 346 12.07 9.69 -13.69
CA CYS A 346 13.31 10.41 -13.97
C CYS A 346 14.58 9.72 -13.42
N GLY A 347 14.49 8.43 -13.06
CA GLY A 347 15.64 7.64 -12.64
C GLY A 347 16.22 8.08 -11.29
N HIS A 348 15.36 8.44 -10.33
CA HIS A 348 15.77 8.95 -9.02
C HIS A 348 16.52 10.29 -9.08
N GLY A 349 16.09 11.17 -9.98
CA GLY A 349 16.67 12.50 -10.16
C GLY A 349 16.55 13.42 -8.94
N THR A 350 17.24 14.56 -8.98
CA THR A 350 17.22 15.56 -7.91
C THR A 350 15.83 16.18 -7.70
N THR A 351 15.68 16.99 -6.66
CA THR A 351 14.44 17.74 -6.40
C THR A 351 14.01 18.59 -7.60
N LEU A 352 14.95 19.22 -8.30
CA LEU A 352 14.67 20.05 -9.47
C LEU A 352 14.13 19.20 -10.63
N VAL A 353 14.86 18.14 -10.99
CA VAL A 353 14.48 17.24 -12.09
C VAL A 353 13.13 16.57 -11.82
N THR A 354 12.90 16.12 -10.58
CA THR A 354 11.62 15.51 -10.20
C THR A 354 10.47 16.52 -10.29
N LYS A 355 10.68 17.76 -9.83
CA LYS A 355 9.69 18.84 -9.91
C LYS A 355 9.35 19.19 -11.37
N GLU A 356 10.36 19.33 -12.23
CA GLU A 356 10.16 19.55 -13.66
C GLU A 356 9.38 18.40 -14.30
N ARG A 357 9.67 17.16 -13.90
CA ARG A 357 8.93 15.99 -14.40
C ARG A 357 7.45 16.00 -13.99
N VAL A 358 7.12 16.49 -12.79
CA VAL A 358 5.73 16.66 -12.36
C VAL A 358 4.99 17.70 -13.23
N TYR A 359 5.65 18.80 -13.60
CA TYR A 359 5.08 19.77 -14.54
C TYR A 359 4.94 19.23 -15.96
N GLN A 360 5.93 18.48 -16.44
CA GLN A 360 5.87 17.83 -17.75
C GLN A 360 4.76 16.78 -17.81
N ALA A 361 4.46 16.13 -16.68
CA ALA A 361 3.31 15.24 -16.55
C ALA A 361 1.96 15.97 -16.47
N GLY A 362 1.96 17.31 -16.51
CA GLY A 362 0.72 18.10 -16.52
C GLY A 362 0.11 18.34 -15.14
N TYR A 363 0.89 18.25 -14.05
CA TYR A 363 0.38 18.48 -12.69
C TYR A 363 1.08 19.63 -11.97
N PHE A 364 0.31 20.36 -11.17
CA PHE A 364 0.83 21.33 -10.22
C PHE A 364 0.23 21.11 -8.85
N SER A 365 1.03 21.31 -7.81
CA SER A 365 0.56 21.25 -6.44
C SER A 365 1.23 22.30 -5.55
N PRO A 366 0.51 22.92 -4.60
CA PRO A 366 1.11 23.86 -3.66
C PRO A 366 2.27 23.24 -2.88
N SER A 367 3.33 24.00 -2.63
CA SER A 367 4.51 23.53 -1.89
C SER A 367 5.19 22.28 -2.51
N LEU A 368 5.11 22.11 -3.84
CA LEU A 368 5.67 20.96 -4.56
C LEU A 368 7.13 20.68 -4.22
N THR A 369 7.98 21.71 -4.09
CA THR A 369 9.40 21.54 -3.71
C THR A 369 9.57 20.80 -2.38
N ARG A 370 8.74 21.13 -1.37
CA ARG A 370 8.79 20.47 -0.06
C ARG A 370 8.33 19.02 -0.18
N LEU A 371 7.21 18.79 -0.87
CA LEU A 371 6.66 17.46 -1.10
C LEU A 371 7.67 16.55 -1.83
N VAL A 372 8.33 17.06 -2.87
CA VAL A 372 9.39 16.34 -3.59
C VAL A 372 10.56 16.01 -2.67
N ARG A 373 11.00 16.95 -1.83
CA ARG A 373 12.06 16.69 -0.86
C ARG A 373 11.68 15.59 0.13
N ASP A 374 10.46 15.65 0.65
CA ASP A 374 9.94 14.67 1.61
C ASP A 374 9.88 13.26 0.97
N GLU A 375 9.38 13.11 -0.26
CA GLU A 375 9.36 11.83 -0.99
C GLU A 375 10.78 11.33 -1.33
N ILE A 376 11.69 12.21 -1.78
CA ILE A 376 13.09 11.82 -2.03
C ILE A 376 13.77 11.36 -0.73
N SER A 377 13.50 12.04 0.39
CA SER A 377 14.08 11.70 1.69
C SER A 377 13.66 10.33 2.20
N THR A 378 12.49 9.83 1.78
CA THR A 378 11.96 8.52 2.15
C THR A 378 12.20 7.46 1.07
N CYS A 379 12.73 7.85 -0.09
CA CYS A 379 13.04 6.95 -1.18
C CYS A 379 14.27 6.08 -0.85
N ILE A 380 14.05 4.78 -0.66
CA ILE A 380 15.09 3.80 -0.31
C ILE A 380 16.25 3.79 -1.33
N ILE A 381 15.94 3.92 -2.63
CA ILE A 381 16.97 3.93 -3.68
C ILE A 381 17.84 5.18 -3.54
N CYS A 382 17.24 6.36 -3.36
CA CYS A 382 17.99 7.59 -3.10
C CYS A 382 18.77 7.52 -1.78
N GLN A 383 18.20 6.96 -0.72
CA GLN A 383 18.89 6.79 0.56
C GLN A 383 20.10 5.87 0.41
N ARG A 384 20.00 4.79 -0.36
CA ARG A 384 21.10 3.85 -0.63
C ARG A 384 22.19 4.48 -1.51
N LEU A 385 21.82 5.17 -2.58
CA LEU A 385 22.76 5.84 -3.49
C LEU A 385 23.40 7.08 -2.83
N SER A 386 22.62 7.80 -2.03
CA SER A 386 23.03 9.01 -1.30
C SER A 386 23.45 8.69 0.13
N ALA A 387 23.78 7.44 0.44
CA ALA A 387 24.39 7.04 1.70
C ALA A 387 25.76 7.71 1.79
N LYS A 388 25.74 9.00 2.14
CA LYS A 388 26.94 9.76 2.43
C LYS A 388 27.56 9.03 3.61
N ARG A 389 28.84 8.69 3.48
CA ARG A 389 29.72 8.56 4.64
C ARG A 389 29.85 9.96 5.27
N ARG A 390 28.74 10.52 5.77
CA ARG A 390 28.81 11.67 6.66
C ARG A 390 29.54 11.14 7.88
N ARG A 391 30.74 11.64 8.05
CA ARG A 391 31.46 11.47 9.31
C ARG A 391 30.73 12.38 10.28
N ASP A 392 29.79 11.81 11.03
CA ASP A 392 29.09 12.52 12.09
C ASP A 392 30.05 12.91 13.23
N GLN A 393 31.28 12.39 13.19
CA GLN A 393 32.34 12.68 14.14
C GLN A 393 33.62 13.14 13.40
N PRO A 394 34.32 14.17 13.93
CA PRO A 394 35.68 14.47 13.49
C PRO A 394 36.58 13.24 13.60
N LEU A 395 37.57 13.13 12.72
CA LEU A 395 38.60 12.09 12.84
C LEU A 395 39.24 12.17 14.23
N GLY A 396 39.29 11.05 14.95
CA GLY A 396 39.86 10.96 16.30
C GLY A 396 38.87 11.09 17.46
N VAL A 397 37.59 11.43 17.20
CA VAL A 397 36.53 11.32 18.20
C VAL A 397 35.91 9.95 18.04
N ALA A 398 36.36 8.98 18.82
CA ALA A 398 35.75 7.66 18.83
C ALA A 398 34.36 7.73 19.51
N GLY A 399 33.47 6.81 19.11
CA GLY A 399 32.04 6.81 19.46
C GLY A 399 31.71 6.85 20.96
N PRO A 400 30.41 6.82 21.34
CA PRO A 400 29.92 7.12 22.70
C PRO A 400 30.41 6.20 23.82
N SER A 401 31.28 5.23 23.53
CA SER A 401 32.11 4.61 24.55
C SER A 401 33.19 5.61 24.97
N ALA A 402 32.91 6.34 26.05
CA ALA A 402 33.77 7.32 26.72
C ALA A 402 35.21 6.85 27.02
N VAL A 403 35.51 5.56 26.83
CA VAL A 403 36.85 4.97 26.99
C VAL A 403 37.74 5.20 25.74
N SER A 404 37.15 5.42 24.57
CA SER A 404 37.89 5.46 23.29
C SER A 404 38.36 6.87 22.88
N SER A 405 37.75 7.92 23.42
CA SER A 405 38.24 9.30 23.30
C SER A 405 39.47 9.60 24.18
N GLU A 406 39.90 8.64 25.00
CA GLU A 406 40.99 8.80 25.97
C GLU A 406 42.34 8.24 25.52
N LEU A 407 42.43 7.70 24.30
CA LEU A 407 43.60 6.98 23.81
C LEU A 407 44.58 7.84 22.98
N SER A 408 44.45 9.17 23.03
CA SER A 408 45.42 10.06 22.37
C SER A 408 46.79 9.97 23.07
N TYR A 409 47.87 10.18 22.30
CA TYR A 409 49.23 10.21 22.85
C TYR A 409 49.35 11.22 24.00
N GLU A 410 48.80 12.43 23.81
CA GLU A 410 48.87 13.50 24.80
C GLU A 410 48.17 13.10 26.11
N LYS A 411 47.01 12.44 26.01
CA LYS A 411 46.29 11.92 27.19
C LYS A 411 47.03 10.78 27.87
N LEU A 412 47.59 9.82 27.14
CA LEU A 412 48.35 8.70 27.72
C LEU A 412 49.58 9.19 28.49
N VAL A 413 50.24 10.23 27.98
CA VAL A 413 51.34 10.93 28.67
C VAL A 413 50.85 11.67 29.91
N GLN A 414 49.76 12.44 29.81
CA GLN A 414 49.16 13.15 30.96
C GLN A 414 48.70 12.21 32.07
N MET A 415 48.14 11.05 31.71
CA MET A 415 47.70 10.00 32.65
C MET A 415 48.86 9.19 33.24
N LYS A 416 50.11 9.48 32.85
CA LYS A 416 51.32 8.78 33.30
C LYS A 416 51.22 7.25 33.16
N ARG A 417 50.59 6.78 32.08
CA ARG A 417 50.50 5.35 31.81
C ARG A 417 51.88 4.81 31.41
N PRO A 418 52.22 3.55 31.74
CA PRO A 418 53.49 2.96 31.32
C PRO A 418 53.47 2.63 29.82
N PRO A 419 54.65 2.56 29.15
CA PRO A 419 54.74 2.04 27.79
C PRO A 419 53.96 0.72 27.61
N TYR A 420 53.32 0.57 26.45
CA TYR A 420 52.48 -0.58 26.09
C TYR A 420 51.17 -0.72 26.86
N TYR A 421 50.78 0.28 27.66
CA TYR A 421 49.45 0.32 28.27
C TYR A 421 48.32 0.21 27.24
N VAL A 422 48.49 0.80 26.04
CA VAL A 422 47.60 0.61 24.89
C VAL A 422 48.44 0.35 23.65
N THR A 423 48.12 -0.74 22.95
CA THR A 423 48.74 -1.15 21.69
C THR A 423 47.67 -1.28 20.62
N ALA A 424 47.95 -0.74 19.43
CA ALA A 424 47.19 -1.03 18.23
C ALA A 424 47.79 -2.30 17.62
N VAL A 425 46.94 -3.28 17.34
CA VAL A 425 47.34 -4.55 16.72
C VAL A 425 46.59 -4.67 15.41
N ASP A 426 47.32 -4.92 14.33
CA ASP A 426 46.73 -5.13 13.01
C ASP A 426 47.46 -6.28 12.29
N VAL A 427 46.77 -6.93 11.37
CA VAL A 427 47.33 -8.02 10.56
C VAL A 427 47.56 -7.50 9.15
N ILE A 428 48.83 -7.46 8.75
CA ILE A 428 49.25 -6.88 7.48
C ILE A 428 49.75 -7.97 6.55
N LYS A 429 49.33 -7.94 5.30
CA LYS A 429 49.87 -8.77 4.22
C LYS A 429 50.81 -7.91 3.37
N LEU A 430 52.11 -8.12 3.55
CA LEU A 430 53.16 -7.34 2.85
C LEU A 430 53.69 -8.03 1.59
N SER A 431 53.47 -9.34 1.44
CA SER A 431 54.04 -10.13 0.35
C SER A 431 52.99 -10.57 -0.67
N ALA A 432 53.42 -10.82 -1.90
CA ALA A 432 52.59 -11.45 -2.93
C ALA A 432 52.20 -12.89 -2.59
N ASP A 433 52.91 -13.52 -1.63
CA ASP A 433 52.55 -14.82 -1.09
C ASP A 433 51.37 -14.67 -0.12
N PRO A 434 50.19 -15.22 -0.45
CA PRO A 434 48.99 -15.10 0.37
C PRO A 434 49.07 -15.84 1.71
N SER A 435 50.08 -16.71 1.88
CA SER A 435 50.33 -17.50 3.09
C SER A 435 51.09 -16.73 4.18
N LEU A 436 51.78 -15.64 3.83
CA LEU A 436 52.52 -14.82 4.78
C LEU A 436 51.66 -13.67 5.32
N THR A 437 51.33 -13.74 6.60
CA THR A 437 50.66 -12.67 7.37
C THR A 437 51.59 -12.20 8.48
N TYR A 438 51.76 -10.88 8.59
CA TYR A 438 52.56 -10.25 9.63
C TYR A 438 51.63 -9.65 10.69
N LEU A 439 52.03 -9.73 11.96
CA LEU A 439 51.28 -9.14 13.06
C LEU A 439 51.97 -7.85 13.46
N SER A 440 51.39 -6.71 13.08
CA SER A 440 51.93 -5.42 13.48
C SER A 440 51.39 -5.04 14.86
N CYS A 441 52.30 -4.84 15.79
CA CYS A 441 52.01 -4.34 17.13
C CYS A 441 52.63 -2.95 17.30
N TYR A 442 51.79 -1.94 17.47
CA TYR A 442 52.19 -0.54 17.57
C TYR A 442 51.80 0.03 18.93
N CYS A 443 52.78 0.47 19.72
CA CYS A 443 52.54 1.13 20.99
C CYS A 443 52.12 2.59 20.78
N LEU A 444 50.89 2.95 21.16
CA LEU A 444 50.37 4.31 20.94
C LEU A 444 51.13 5.38 21.72
N GLN A 445 51.75 5.02 22.85
CA GLN A 445 52.50 5.95 23.69
C GLN A 445 53.94 6.16 23.21
N THR A 446 54.68 5.09 22.89
CA THR A 446 56.09 5.22 22.50
C THR A 446 56.29 5.34 21.00
N ARG A 447 55.24 5.10 20.21
CA ARG A 447 55.29 4.95 18.75
C ARG A 447 56.23 3.84 18.27
N HIS A 448 56.61 2.93 19.16
CA HIS A 448 57.39 1.75 18.82
C HIS A 448 56.51 0.74 18.08
N ALA A 449 57.02 0.22 16.96
CA ALA A 449 56.35 -0.78 16.13
C ALA A 449 57.21 -2.06 16.08
N CYS A 450 56.59 -3.22 16.29
CA CYS A 450 57.16 -4.53 15.97
C CYS A 450 56.23 -5.29 15.01
N TRP A 451 56.81 -6.22 14.25
CA TRP A 451 56.17 -6.91 13.12
C TRP A 451 56.38 -8.41 13.21
#